data_AF-A0A0M3IWZ9-F1
#
_entry.id   AF-A0A0M3IWZ9-F1
#
_cell.length_a   1.000
_cell.length_b   1.000
_cell.length_c   1.000
_cell.angle_alpha   90.00
_cell.angle_beta   90.00
_cell.angle_gamma   90.00
#
_symmetry.space_group_name_H-M   'P 1'
#
loop_
_entity.id
_entity.type
_entity.pdbx_description
1 polymer ?
#
loop_
_entity_poly.entity_id
_entity_poly.type
_entity_poly.pdbx_seq_one_letter_code
_entity_poly.pdbx_strand_id
1 'polypeptide(L)'
;MFACGIHSCDLRCHPKKAEGNCGPCSLSPEKREFCPCGRARIDQLIDSPRKACTDPIPTCNNICGKVLPCGPKEKPHRCKQLCHTGACPPCPDNSSIVCRCKALKKNVSCKEFILYSESNPFMCERRCRKLKSCQNHRCQAVCCVDKEHVCMQVITSTFYPLRIFKATFERARFCRGIVLV
;
A
#
# COMPACT_ATOMS: atom_id res chain seq x y z
N MET A 1 -18.75 -14.86 21.14
CA MET A 1 -20.06 -14.85 20.44
C MET A 1 -20.82 -13.61 20.89
N PHE A 2 -21.55 -12.94 20.00
CA PHE A 2 -22.36 -11.77 20.38
C PHE A 2 -23.61 -12.17 21.17
N ALA A 3 -24.21 -11.21 21.90
CA ALA A 3 -25.43 -11.43 22.68
C ALA A 3 -26.64 -11.93 21.85
N CYS A 4 -26.62 -11.76 20.53
CA CYS A 4 -27.70 -12.24 19.66
C CYS A 4 -27.70 -13.76 19.42
N GLY A 5 -26.67 -14.50 19.86
CA GLY A 5 -26.58 -15.95 19.69
C GLY A 5 -26.38 -16.45 18.25
N ILE A 6 -26.39 -15.57 17.24
CA ILE A 6 -26.27 -15.91 15.82
C ILE A 6 -24.89 -15.56 15.26
N HIS A 7 -24.35 -14.41 15.65
CA HIS A 7 -23.09 -13.90 15.11
C HIS A 7 -21.92 -14.17 16.06
N SER A 8 -20.84 -14.71 15.51
CA SER A 8 -19.56 -14.87 16.20
C SER A 8 -18.79 -13.55 16.25
N CYS A 9 -17.95 -13.40 17.27
CA CYS A 9 -17.05 -12.27 17.37
C CYS A 9 -15.69 -12.67 16.82
N ASP A 10 -15.15 -11.90 15.88
CA ASP A 10 -13.84 -12.16 15.27
C ASP A 10 -12.66 -11.68 16.13
N LEU A 11 -12.94 -10.99 17.24
CA LEU A 11 -11.92 -10.53 18.18
C LEU A 11 -11.43 -11.72 19.02
N ARG A 12 -10.12 -11.99 18.92
CA ARG A 12 -9.47 -13.10 19.65
C ARG A 12 -9.27 -12.81 21.13
N CYS A 13 -9.09 -11.54 21.50
CA CYS A 13 -8.79 -11.11 22.86
C CYS A 13 -9.56 -9.84 23.20
N HIS A 14 -10.54 -9.93 24.09
CA HIS A 14 -11.18 -8.79 24.75
C HIS A 14 -11.35 -9.13 26.23
N PRO A 15 -11.28 -8.12 27.12
CA PRO A 15 -11.51 -8.33 28.55
C PRO A 15 -12.86 -9.04 28.69
N LYS A 16 -12.86 -10.17 29.42
CA LYS A 16 -14.10 -10.89 29.74
C LYS A 16 -14.99 -9.91 30.49
N LYS A 17 -15.93 -9.24 29.80
CA LYS A 17 -17.04 -8.59 30.49
C LYS A 17 -17.74 -9.68 31.31
N ALA A 18 -18.26 -9.30 32.47
CA ALA A 18 -18.81 -10.19 33.48
C ALA A 18 -19.93 -11.14 33.00
N GLU A 19 -20.45 -10.95 31.77
CA GLU A 19 -21.64 -11.62 31.24
C GLU A 19 -21.36 -12.64 30.12
N GLY A 20 -20.10 -12.98 29.82
CA GLY A 20 -19.78 -14.12 28.94
C GLY A 20 -20.07 -13.95 27.43
N ASN A 21 -20.56 -12.79 26.99
CA ASN A 21 -20.75 -12.47 25.57
C ASN A 21 -19.93 -11.23 25.12
N CYS A 22 -19.78 -11.05 23.80
CA CYS A 22 -19.01 -9.96 23.19
C CYS A 22 -19.78 -8.61 23.09
N GLY A 23 -20.85 -8.44 23.87
CA GLY A 23 -21.77 -7.31 23.81
C GLY A 23 -22.82 -7.41 22.68
N PRO A 24 -23.49 -6.29 22.36
CA PRO A 24 -24.50 -6.25 21.30
C PRO A 24 -23.89 -6.52 19.92
N CYS A 25 -24.65 -7.20 19.07
CA CYS A 25 -24.22 -7.58 17.72
C CYS A 25 -23.95 -6.35 16.83
N SER A 26 -22.86 -6.35 16.07
CA SER A 26 -22.56 -5.29 15.10
C SER A 26 -23.59 -5.12 13.97
N LEU A 27 -24.51 -6.07 13.82
CA LEU A 27 -25.61 -6.03 12.86
C LEU A 27 -26.96 -5.71 13.51
N SER A 28 -27.01 -5.52 14.83
CA SER A 28 -28.23 -5.17 15.54
C SER A 28 -28.77 -3.81 15.07
N PRO A 29 -30.09 -3.60 15.10
CA PRO A 29 -30.70 -2.31 14.75
C PRO A 29 -30.09 -1.14 15.54
N GLU A 30 -29.75 -1.35 16.81
CA GLU A 30 -29.11 -0.35 17.68
C GLU A 30 -27.72 0.08 17.21
N LYS A 31 -26.93 -0.85 16.65
CA LYS A 31 -25.57 -0.55 16.17
C LYS A 31 -25.53 -0.16 14.69
N ARG A 32 -26.51 -0.59 13.90
CA ARG A 32 -26.62 -0.33 12.46
C ARG A 32 -27.80 0.60 12.21
N GLU A 33 -27.55 1.89 12.39
CA GLU A 33 -28.52 2.94 12.13
C GLU A 33 -28.46 3.49 10.70
N PHE A 34 -27.39 3.22 9.94
CA PHE A 34 -27.16 3.78 8.61
C PHE A 34 -27.12 2.71 7.51
N CYS A 35 -27.46 3.10 6.28
CA CYS A 35 -27.31 2.29 5.06
C CYS A 35 -25.93 1.62 5.00
N PRO A 36 -25.76 0.56 4.19
CA PRO A 36 -24.43 -0.03 3.96
C PRO A 36 -23.37 0.99 3.54
N CYS A 37 -23.79 2.08 2.90
CA CYS A 37 -22.98 3.21 2.47
C CYS A 37 -22.64 4.29 3.53
N GLY A 38 -23.32 4.29 4.68
CA GLY A 38 -23.18 5.31 5.73
C GLY A 38 -23.83 6.68 5.47
N ARG A 39 -24.47 6.91 4.31
CA ARG A 39 -24.99 8.23 3.89
C ARG A 39 -26.40 8.57 4.34
N ALA A 40 -27.23 7.56 4.57
CA ALA A 40 -28.63 7.72 4.94
C ALA A 40 -28.93 6.86 6.16
N ARG A 41 -29.80 7.35 7.05
CA ARG A 41 -30.29 6.55 8.17
C ARG A 41 -31.33 5.54 7.68
N ILE A 42 -31.34 4.37 8.31
CA ILE A 42 -32.21 3.25 7.93
C ILE A 42 -33.67 3.55 8.26
N ASP A 43 -33.94 4.23 9.38
CA ASP A 43 -35.28 4.67 9.81
C ASP A 43 -36.03 5.49 8.75
N GLN A 44 -35.32 6.23 7.91
CA GLN A 44 -35.88 7.05 6.82
C GLN A 44 -36.08 6.27 5.52
N LEU A 45 -35.57 5.04 5.41
CA LEU A 45 -35.63 4.23 4.18
C LEU A 45 -36.71 3.15 4.22
N ILE A 46 -37.25 2.85 5.40
CA ILE A 46 -38.23 1.78 5.62
C ILE A 46 -39.33 2.27 6.54
N ASP A 47 -40.58 1.88 6.26
CA ASP A 47 -41.74 2.27 7.07
C ASP A 47 -41.79 1.52 8.42
N SER A 48 -41.10 0.39 8.52
CA SER A 48 -41.05 -0.45 9.73
C SER A 48 -39.61 -0.73 10.14
N PRO A 49 -39.21 -0.41 11.39
CA PRO A 49 -37.84 -0.60 11.84
C PRO A 49 -37.46 -2.08 11.92
N ARG A 50 -36.18 -2.36 11.66
CA ARG A 50 -35.60 -3.70 11.84
C ARG A 50 -35.73 -4.14 13.30
N LYS A 51 -36.11 -5.40 13.52
CA LYS A 51 -36.30 -5.99 14.86
C LYS A 51 -35.15 -6.92 15.22
N ALA A 52 -34.56 -7.58 14.23
CA ALA A 52 -33.50 -8.57 14.43
C ALA A 52 -32.22 -8.21 13.66
N CYS A 53 -31.09 -8.73 14.14
CA CYS A 53 -29.80 -8.57 13.47
C CYS A 53 -29.70 -9.34 12.13
N THR A 54 -30.63 -10.25 11.87
CA THR A 54 -30.78 -11.02 10.63
C THR A 54 -31.61 -10.31 9.56
N ASP A 55 -32.36 -9.28 9.94
CA ASP A 55 -33.21 -8.55 8.99
C ASP A 55 -32.33 -7.90 7.92
N PRO A 56 -32.75 -7.87 6.64
CA PRO A 56 -31.96 -7.25 5.58
C PRO A 56 -31.73 -5.76 5.87
N ILE A 57 -30.52 -5.28 5.58
CA ILE A 57 -30.18 -3.86 5.72
C ILE A 57 -30.59 -3.16 4.42
N PRO A 58 -31.49 -2.17 4.45
CA PRO A 58 -31.95 -1.48 3.24
C PRO A 58 -30.84 -0.62 2.64
N THR A 59 -30.85 -0.52 1.31
CA THR A 59 -29.97 0.36 0.54
C THR A 59 -30.69 1.67 0.23
N CYS A 60 -29.98 2.80 0.35
CA CYS A 60 -30.59 4.11 0.10
C CYS A 60 -30.71 4.48 -1.40
N ASN A 61 -30.36 3.56 -2.30
CA ASN A 61 -30.33 3.75 -3.76
C ASN A 61 -29.54 4.96 -4.29
N ASN A 62 -28.82 5.68 -3.44
CA ASN A 62 -27.86 6.69 -3.85
C ASN A 62 -26.52 6.05 -4.26
N ILE A 63 -25.67 6.80 -4.96
CA ILE A 63 -24.29 6.39 -5.22
C ILE A 63 -23.60 6.04 -3.88
N CYS A 64 -22.95 4.88 -3.80
CA CYS A 64 -22.30 4.37 -2.59
C CYS A 64 -21.18 5.31 -2.13
N GLY A 65 -20.27 5.66 -3.05
CA GLY A 65 -19.19 6.63 -2.85
C GLY A 65 -18.22 6.33 -1.70
N LYS A 66 -18.21 5.08 -1.20
CA LYS A 66 -17.16 4.56 -0.33
C LYS A 66 -15.81 4.70 -0.99
N VAL A 67 -14.79 5.04 -0.20
CA VAL A 67 -13.41 5.09 -0.65
C VAL A 67 -12.94 3.66 -0.93
N LEU A 68 -12.44 3.44 -2.13
CA LEU A 68 -11.89 2.16 -2.57
C LEU A 68 -10.39 2.11 -2.24
N PRO A 69 -9.81 0.90 -2.09
CA PRO A 69 -8.37 0.74 -1.83
C PRO A 69 -7.48 1.06 -3.05
N CYS A 70 -8.05 1.59 -4.13
CA CYS A 70 -7.35 1.94 -5.36
C CYS A 70 -7.37 3.44 -5.61
N GLY A 71 -6.49 3.90 -6.52
CA GLY A 71 -6.27 5.31 -6.81
C GLY A 71 -4.99 5.85 -6.15
N PRO A 72 -4.49 7.00 -6.62
CA PRO A 72 -3.38 7.70 -5.96
C PRO A 72 -3.73 8.05 -4.50
N LYS A 73 -2.73 8.10 -3.61
CA LYS A 73 -2.92 8.46 -2.19
C LYS A 73 -3.64 9.81 -2.00
N GLU A 74 -3.36 10.77 -2.87
CA GLU A 74 -3.97 12.11 -2.85
C GLU A 74 -5.43 12.13 -3.33
N LYS A 75 -5.83 11.16 -4.16
CA LYS A 75 -7.17 11.12 -4.76
C LYS A 75 -7.61 9.66 -4.93
N PRO A 76 -7.96 8.97 -3.83
CA PRO A 76 -8.42 7.60 -3.91
C PRO A 76 -9.75 7.53 -4.66
N HIS A 77 -9.96 6.44 -5.38
CA HIS A 77 -11.19 6.24 -6.12
C HIS A 77 -12.36 6.01 -5.16
N ARG A 78 -13.55 6.40 -5.60
CA ARG A 78 -14.80 6.22 -4.86
C ARG A 78 -15.72 5.29 -5.63
N CYS A 79 -16.44 4.44 -4.93
CA CYS A 79 -17.42 3.54 -5.53
C CYS A 79 -18.51 4.33 -6.26
N LYS A 80 -18.62 4.17 -7.58
CA LYS A 80 -19.62 4.84 -8.43
C LYS A 80 -20.94 4.06 -8.56
N GLN A 81 -21.00 2.86 -7.98
CA GLN A 81 -22.20 2.03 -7.99
C GLN A 81 -23.25 2.54 -7.02
N LEU A 82 -24.50 2.15 -7.21
CA LEU A 82 -25.57 2.38 -6.25
C LEU A 82 -25.26 1.71 -4.92
N CYS A 83 -25.90 2.18 -3.85
CA CYS A 83 -25.79 1.59 -2.53
C CYS A 83 -26.11 0.09 -2.62
N HIS A 84 -25.18 -0.74 -2.17
CA HIS A 84 -25.22 -2.17 -2.29
C HIS A 84 -24.84 -2.81 -0.96
N THR A 85 -25.24 -4.05 -0.75
CA THR A 85 -24.81 -4.86 0.39
C THR A 85 -23.45 -5.51 0.07
N GLY A 86 -22.67 -5.82 1.11
CA GLY A 86 -21.35 -6.45 0.94
C GLY A 86 -20.20 -5.53 0.51
N ALA A 87 -19.15 -6.13 -0.05
CA ALA A 87 -17.94 -5.45 -0.52
C ALA A 87 -18.19 -4.70 -1.83
N CYS A 88 -17.48 -3.58 -2.04
CA CYS A 88 -17.61 -2.83 -3.28
C CYS A 88 -17.05 -3.61 -4.48
N PRO A 89 -17.70 -3.52 -5.66
CA PRO A 89 -17.19 -4.17 -6.85
C PRO A 89 -15.87 -3.54 -7.32
N PRO A 90 -15.10 -4.25 -8.17
CA PRO A 90 -13.85 -3.75 -8.70
C PRO A 90 -14.03 -2.41 -9.43
N CYS A 91 -13.10 -1.49 -9.21
CA CYS A 91 -13.11 -0.20 -9.89
C CYS A 91 -12.75 -0.40 -11.39
N PRO A 92 -13.57 0.12 -12.33
CA PRO A 92 -13.29 0.03 -13.77
C PRO A 92 -12.23 1.04 -14.25
N ASP A 93 -11.84 1.99 -13.39
CA ASP A 93 -10.89 3.04 -13.73
C ASP A 93 -9.43 2.52 -13.66
N ASN A 94 -8.50 3.35 -14.15
CA ASN A 94 -7.06 3.10 -14.09
C ASN A 94 -6.40 4.04 -13.08
N SER A 95 -5.33 3.56 -12.44
CA SER A 95 -4.54 4.31 -11.48
C SER A 95 -3.09 4.44 -11.95
N SER A 96 -2.50 5.61 -11.74
CA SER A 96 -1.07 5.80 -12.06
C SER A 96 -0.20 5.27 -10.93
N ILE A 97 0.68 4.33 -11.25
CA ILE A 97 1.69 3.80 -10.33
C ILE A 97 3.09 4.31 -10.73
N VAL A 98 3.88 4.65 -9.72
CA VAL A 98 5.27 5.08 -9.90
C VAL A 98 6.18 3.97 -9.43
N CYS A 99 7.19 3.66 -10.23
CA CYS A 99 8.18 2.66 -9.87
C CYS A 99 8.97 3.10 -8.64
N ARG A 100 9.43 2.14 -7.82
CA ARG A 100 10.29 2.39 -6.67
C ARG A 100 11.53 3.23 -7.01
N CYS A 101 12.12 3.05 -8.19
CA CYS A 101 13.26 3.84 -8.67
C CYS A 101 12.89 5.26 -9.15
N LYS A 102 11.59 5.63 -9.13
CA LYS A 102 11.00 6.90 -9.58
C LYS A 102 11.21 7.25 -11.05
N ALA A 103 11.93 6.43 -11.79
CA ALA A 103 12.27 6.71 -13.19
C ALA A 103 11.17 6.28 -14.18
N LEU A 104 10.16 5.51 -13.76
CA LEU A 104 9.03 5.13 -14.62
C LEU A 104 7.71 5.38 -13.89
N LYS A 105 6.74 5.94 -14.61
CA LYS A 105 5.34 6.05 -14.21
C LYS A 105 4.51 5.30 -15.25
N LYS A 106 3.64 4.40 -14.81
CA LYS A 106 2.76 3.59 -15.68
C LYS A 106 1.32 3.74 -15.19
N ASN A 107 0.36 3.71 -16.11
CA ASN A 107 -1.06 3.57 -15.75
C ASN A 107 -1.43 2.09 -15.79
N VAL A 108 -1.99 1.59 -14.69
CA VAL A 108 -2.42 0.20 -14.53
C VAL A 108 -3.89 0.16 -14.13
N SER A 109 -4.56 -0.96 -14.37
CA SER A 109 -5.95 -1.13 -13.92
C SER A 109 -6.03 -1.08 -12.39
N CYS A 110 -7.15 -0.64 -11.82
CA CYS A 110 -7.31 -0.64 -10.37
C CYS A 110 -7.20 -2.05 -9.75
N LYS A 111 -7.58 -3.10 -10.50
CA LYS A 111 -7.42 -4.49 -10.09
C LYS A 111 -5.94 -4.89 -9.94
N GLU A 112 -5.08 -4.38 -10.81
CA GLU A 112 -3.63 -4.59 -10.71
C GLU A 112 -3.01 -3.66 -9.65
N PHE A 113 -3.50 -2.41 -9.55
CA PHE A 113 -2.98 -1.42 -8.61
C PHE A 113 -2.98 -1.88 -7.16
N ILE A 114 -4.06 -2.55 -6.71
CA ILE A 114 -4.20 -3.04 -5.33
C ILE A 114 -3.22 -4.17 -4.95
N LEU A 115 -2.53 -4.77 -5.93
CA LEU A 115 -1.49 -5.77 -5.69
C LEU A 115 -0.18 -5.14 -5.25
N TYR A 116 0.01 -3.85 -5.52
CA TYR A 116 1.19 -3.10 -5.15
C TYR A 116 0.98 -2.35 -3.84
N SER A 117 1.98 -2.38 -2.98
CA SER A 117 1.96 -1.75 -1.66
C SER A 117 3.36 -1.27 -1.28
N GLU A 118 3.53 -0.76 -0.05
CA GLU A 118 4.86 -0.44 0.48
C GLU A 118 5.74 -1.70 0.61
N SER A 119 5.15 -2.86 0.91
CA SER A 119 5.86 -4.14 1.01
C SER A 119 6.09 -4.80 -0.36
N ASN A 120 5.24 -4.50 -1.34
CA ASN A 120 5.36 -4.99 -2.72
C ASN A 120 5.30 -3.82 -3.73
N PRO A 121 6.36 -2.99 -3.81
CA PRO A 121 6.35 -1.82 -4.68
C PRO A 121 6.55 -2.20 -6.14
N PHE A 122 5.99 -1.41 -7.06
CA PHE A 122 6.18 -1.62 -8.50
C PHE A 122 7.65 -1.47 -8.93
N MET A 123 8.18 -2.49 -9.58
CA MET A 123 9.56 -2.56 -10.10
C MET A 123 9.57 -2.56 -11.62
N CYS A 124 10.40 -1.72 -12.22
CA CYS A 124 10.56 -1.66 -13.68
C CYS A 124 11.78 -2.46 -14.14
N GLU A 125 11.81 -2.90 -15.38
CA GLU A 125 12.92 -3.68 -15.94
C GLU A 125 14.09 -2.83 -16.45
N ARG A 126 14.07 -1.51 -16.17
CA ARG A 126 15.12 -0.61 -16.62
C ARG A 126 16.44 -0.92 -15.91
N ARG A 127 17.50 -1.15 -16.68
CA ARG A 127 18.87 -1.16 -16.16
C ARG A 127 19.37 0.26 -15.91
N CYS A 128 19.94 0.48 -14.72
CA CYS A 128 20.67 1.70 -14.44
C CYS A 128 21.87 1.83 -15.39
N ARG A 129 22.30 3.06 -15.69
CA ARG A 129 23.51 3.34 -16.49
C ARG A 129 24.42 4.41 -15.85
N LYS A 130 24.11 4.80 -14.59
CA LYS A 130 24.89 5.78 -13.83
C LYS A 130 26.31 5.27 -13.60
N LEU A 131 27.27 6.18 -13.64
CA LEU A 131 28.67 5.86 -13.35
C LEU A 131 28.84 5.56 -11.86
N LYS A 132 29.66 4.55 -11.57
CA LYS A 132 30.13 4.25 -10.22
C LYS A 132 31.20 5.26 -9.81
N SER A 133 31.53 5.32 -8.52
CA SER A 133 32.52 6.23 -7.93
C SER A 133 33.89 6.23 -8.63
N CYS A 134 34.29 5.10 -9.23
CA CYS A 134 35.51 4.97 -10.04
C CYS A 134 35.47 5.66 -11.41
N GLN A 135 34.33 6.21 -11.84
CA GLN A 135 34.06 6.83 -13.16
C GLN A 135 34.29 5.96 -14.41
N ASN A 136 34.82 4.74 -14.27
CA ASN A 136 35.06 3.82 -15.40
C ASN A 136 33.98 2.73 -15.56
N HIS A 137 33.25 2.42 -14.50
CA HIS A 137 32.23 1.36 -14.52
C HIS A 137 30.82 1.94 -14.39
N ARG A 138 29.89 1.40 -15.18
CA ARG A 138 28.46 1.75 -15.08
C ARG A 138 27.75 0.77 -14.17
N CYS A 139 26.75 1.27 -13.43
CA CYS A 139 25.77 0.40 -12.80
C CYS A 139 25.07 -0.44 -13.88
N GLN A 140 24.75 -1.69 -13.57
CA GLN A 140 23.98 -2.58 -14.45
C GLN A 140 22.76 -3.18 -13.72
N ALA A 141 22.49 -2.73 -12.49
CA ALA A 141 21.36 -3.22 -11.69
C ALA A 141 20.02 -2.84 -12.34
N VAL A 142 19.08 -3.78 -12.34
CA VAL A 142 17.70 -3.58 -12.78
C VAL A 142 16.91 -2.88 -11.67
N CYS A 143 16.10 -1.88 -12.03
CA CYS A 143 15.33 -1.07 -11.07
C CYS A 143 16.18 -0.45 -9.94
N CYS A 144 17.39 0.01 -10.24
CA CYS A 144 18.30 0.56 -9.23
C CYS A 144 17.70 1.77 -8.49
N VAL A 145 17.75 1.74 -7.16
CA VAL A 145 17.27 2.81 -6.26
C VAL A 145 18.41 3.63 -5.65
N ASP A 146 19.65 3.20 -5.86
CA ASP A 146 20.82 3.76 -5.21
C ASP A 146 21.10 5.18 -5.73
N LYS A 147 21.35 6.09 -4.79
CA LYS A 147 21.81 7.44 -5.12
C LYS A 147 23.30 7.42 -5.46
N GLU A 148 24.07 6.74 -4.62
CA GLU A 148 25.51 6.57 -4.77
C GLU A 148 25.82 5.18 -5.30
N HIS A 149 26.76 5.12 -6.24
CA HIS A 149 27.12 3.88 -6.91
C HIS A 149 28.57 3.55 -6.57
N VAL A 150 28.80 2.76 -5.52
CA VAL A 150 30.17 2.40 -5.13
C VAL A 150 30.72 1.31 -6.06
N CYS A 151 31.98 1.45 -6.46
CA CYS A 151 32.72 0.40 -7.15
C CYS A 151 33.47 -0.46 -6.13
N MET A 152 33.01 -1.70 -5.92
CA MET A 152 33.68 -2.68 -5.04
C MET A 152 34.67 -3.57 -5.79
N GLN A 153 34.94 -3.31 -7.07
CA GLN A 153 36.01 -4.01 -7.77
C GLN A 153 37.34 -3.51 -7.23
N VAL A 154 37.89 -4.26 -6.27
CA VAL A 154 39.31 -4.25 -5.97
C VAL A 154 40.05 -4.42 -7.29
N ILE A 155 40.92 -3.46 -7.60
CA ILE A 155 41.86 -3.58 -8.70
C ILE A 155 42.78 -4.73 -8.30
N THR A 156 42.44 -5.97 -8.66
CA THR A 156 43.36 -7.10 -8.54
C THR A 156 44.41 -6.89 -9.61
N SER A 157 45.48 -6.19 -9.26
CA SER A 157 46.64 -6.00 -10.11
C SER A 157 47.39 -7.32 -10.23
N THR A 158 46.83 -8.27 -10.96
CA THR A 158 47.56 -9.47 -11.39
C THR A 158 47.13 -9.75 -12.81
N PHE A 159 48.11 -9.66 -13.73
CA PHE A 159 48.05 -9.83 -15.18
C PHE A 159 47.72 -8.57 -16.01
N TYR A 160 48.71 -7.69 -16.18
CA TYR A 160 49.34 -7.44 -17.48
C TYR A 160 50.74 -6.82 -17.27
N PRO A 161 51.79 -7.30 -17.96
CA PRO A 161 53.13 -6.71 -17.85
C PRO A 161 53.18 -5.36 -18.56
N LEU A 162 53.72 -4.36 -17.84
CA LEU A 162 54.40 -3.16 -18.35
C LEU A 162 53.83 -2.52 -19.63
N ARG A 163 52.81 -1.66 -19.50
CA ARG A 163 52.74 -0.43 -20.32
C ARG A 163 52.22 0.75 -19.49
N ILE A 164 53.19 1.59 -19.15
CA ILE A 164 53.16 3.01 -18.80
C ILE A 164 51.78 3.67 -19.01
N PHE A 165 51.11 4.01 -17.91
CA PHE A 165 50.28 5.22 -17.84
C PHE A 165 50.41 5.81 -16.44
N LYS A 166 51.25 6.84 -16.33
CA LYS A 166 51.25 7.77 -15.19
C LYS A 166 49.89 8.46 -15.17
N ALA A 167 49.04 8.13 -14.21
CA ALA A 167 47.95 8.99 -13.80
C ALA A 167 47.97 9.05 -12.27
N THR A 168 48.62 10.10 -11.80
CA THR A 168 48.59 10.68 -10.45
C THR A 168 47.41 10.22 -9.59
N PHE A 169 47.72 9.33 -8.66
CA PHE A 169 46.88 9.00 -7.52
C PHE A 169 47.06 10.11 -6.49
N GLU A 170 46.27 11.18 -6.60
CA GLU A 170 46.15 12.16 -5.52
C GLU A 170 44.71 12.29 -5.03
N ARG A 171 44.56 11.88 -3.76
CA ARG A 171 43.58 12.36 -2.77
C ARG A 171 42.18 11.78 -2.83
N ALA A 172 42.10 10.54 -2.36
CA ALA A 172 41.11 10.19 -1.35
C ALA A 172 41.31 11.07 -0.10
N ARG A 173 40.46 12.09 0.11
CA ARG A 173 40.22 12.65 1.45
C ARG A 173 39.05 11.90 2.05
N PHE A 174 39.38 10.87 2.83
CA PHE A 174 38.48 10.27 3.79
C PHE A 174 38.10 11.31 4.84
N CYS A 175 36.80 11.44 5.09
CA CYS A 175 36.25 12.20 6.19
C CYS A 175 36.37 11.40 7.49
N ARG A 176 36.93 12.07 8.51
CA ARG A 176 36.63 11.99 9.96
C ARG A 176 36.94 10.72 10.76
N GLY A 177 37.69 10.93 11.86
CA GLY A 177 37.52 10.22 13.12
C GLY A 177 38.61 10.51 14.17
N ILE A 178 38.18 10.93 15.38
CA ILE A 178 38.81 10.68 16.72
C ILE A 178 39.94 11.68 17.11
N VAL A 179 39.76 12.68 18.00
CA VAL A 179 39.51 12.74 19.47
C VAL A 179 40.82 12.75 20.31
N LEU A 180 40.86 13.67 21.31
CA LEU A 180 41.86 13.97 22.35
C LEU A 180 43.06 14.81 21.86
N VAL A 181 43.39 15.97 22.43
CA VAL A 181 43.51 16.34 23.87
C VAL A 181 42.97 17.75 24.12
#